data_AF-G2GYE9-F1
#
_entry.id   AF-G2GYE9-F1
#
_cell.length_a   1.000
_cell.length_b   1.000
_cell.length_c   1.000
_cell.angle_alpha   90.00
_cell.angle_beta   90.00
_cell.angle_gamma   90.00
#
_symmetry.space_group_name_H-M   'P 1'
#
loop_
_entity.id
_entity.type
_entity.pdbx_description
1 polymer ?
#
loop_
_entity_poly.entity_id
_entity_poly.type
_entity_poly.pdbx_seq_one_letter_code
_entity_poly.pdbx_strand_id
1 'polypeptide(L)'
;MHNSHRRLLLQAIAASWMLSVSKIGFATSVHIVAIRVWPASTYTRITLESNLPLKYRQFTLSKPDRIVVDIEDVHLNEVLREMTRQVQATDPHLKQVRVGQFNKKPCG
;
A
#
# COMPACT_ATOMS: atom_id res chain seq x y z
N MET A 1 48.18 40.24 -3.81
CA MET A 1 47.29 39.52 -2.86
C MET A 1 45.96 39.12 -3.55
N HIS A 2 45.97 38.42 -4.70
CA HIS A 2 44.76 38.17 -5.52
C HIS A 2 44.29 36.71 -5.60
N ASN A 3 45.01 35.74 -4.99
CA ASN A 3 44.79 34.31 -5.24
C ASN A 3 43.88 33.60 -4.22
N SER A 4 43.63 34.23 -3.06
CA SER A 4 42.85 33.62 -1.96
C SER A 4 41.35 33.62 -2.24
N HIS A 5 40.81 34.67 -2.89
CA HIS A 5 39.39 34.79 -3.21
C HIS A 5 38.92 33.77 -4.25
N ARG A 6 39.77 33.44 -5.24
CA ARG A 6 39.46 32.41 -6.26
C ARG A 6 39.38 31.02 -5.65
N ARG A 7 40.26 30.71 -4.69
CA ARG A 7 40.29 29.42 -3.99
C ARG A 7 39.08 29.27 -3.07
N LEU A 8 38.68 30.36 -2.41
CA LEU A 8 37.47 30.40 -1.59
C LEU A 8 36.20 30.20 -2.44
N LEU A 9 36.12 30.84 -3.61
CA LEU A 9 35.01 30.67 -4.53
C LEU A 9 34.92 29.24 -5.08
N LEU A 10 36.04 28.63 -5.45
CA LEU A 10 36.07 27.23 -5.90
C LEU A 10 35.67 26.25 -4.80
N GLN A 11 36.07 26.51 -3.54
CA GLN A 11 35.67 25.70 -2.40
C GLN A 11 34.17 25.82 -2.08
N ALA A 12 33.60 27.02 -2.21
CA ALA A 12 32.17 27.24 -2.00
C ALA A 12 31.31 26.51 -3.05
N ILE A 13 31.74 26.48 -4.30
CA ILE A 13 31.05 25.76 -5.39
C ILE A 13 31.07 24.23 -5.12
N ALA A 14 32.22 23.68 -4.72
CA ALA A 14 32.34 22.27 -4.38
C ALA A 14 31.47 21.88 -3.18
N ALA A 15 31.41 22.72 -2.15
CA ALA A 15 30.56 22.52 -0.98
C ALA A 15 29.07 22.58 -1.34
N SER A 16 28.66 23.48 -2.24
CA SER A 16 27.27 23.58 -2.72
C SER A 16 26.84 22.36 -3.53
N TRP A 17 27.76 21.71 -4.27
CA TRP A 17 27.47 20.46 -4.99
C TRP A 17 27.30 19.27 -4.06
N MET A 18 28.04 19.21 -2.95
CA MET A 18 27.86 18.17 -1.93
C MET A 18 26.48 18.24 -1.23
N LEU A 19 25.87 19.42 -1.17
CA LEU A 19 24.55 19.63 -0.58
C LEU A 19 23.39 19.31 -1.55
N SER A 20 23.66 18.93 -2.80
CA SER A 20 22.61 18.70 -3.80
C SER A 20 22.02 17.28 -3.77
N VAL A 21 22.50 16.40 -2.88
CA VAL A 21 21.90 15.07 -2.62
C VAL A 21 20.98 15.15 -1.40
N SER A 22 19.94 15.95 -1.52
CA SER A 22 18.79 15.83 -0.62
C SER A 22 18.02 14.59 -1.05
N LYS A 23 17.96 13.55 -0.20
CA LYS A 23 16.97 12.48 -0.37
C LYS A 23 15.60 13.12 -0.22
N ILE A 24 15.01 13.57 -1.32
CA ILE A 24 13.57 13.87 -1.37
C ILE A 24 12.91 12.50 -1.16
N GLY A 25 12.48 12.26 0.07
CA GLY A 25 11.89 10.99 0.47
C GLY A 25 10.56 10.83 -0.24
N PHE A 26 10.52 10.07 -1.33
CA PHE A 26 9.26 9.57 -1.86
C PHE A 26 8.61 8.72 -0.78
N ALA A 27 7.52 9.21 -0.21
CA ALA A 27 6.69 8.40 0.67
C ALA A 27 6.23 7.18 -0.14
N THR A 28 6.71 5.99 0.22
CA THR A 28 6.26 4.76 -0.42
C THR A 28 4.82 4.52 0.01
N SER A 29 3.89 4.53 -0.95
CA SER A 29 2.49 4.22 -0.69
C SER A 29 2.31 2.71 -0.44
N VAL A 30 1.41 2.37 0.48
CA VAL A 30 1.03 0.99 0.76
C VAL A 30 0.20 0.47 -0.41
N HIS A 31 0.59 -0.67 -0.97
CA HIS A 31 -0.15 -1.34 -2.03
C HIS A 31 -0.13 -2.85 -1.85
N ILE A 32 -1.22 -3.49 -2.28
CA ILE A 32 -1.38 -4.94 -2.27
C ILE A 32 -0.72 -5.51 -3.52
N VAL A 33 0.27 -6.39 -3.34
CA VAL A 33 1.03 -6.99 -4.43
C VAL A 33 0.40 -8.28 -4.93
N ALA A 34 -0.22 -9.05 -4.05
CA ALA A 34 -0.83 -10.33 -4.39
C ALA A 34 -1.95 -10.68 -3.41
N ILE A 35 -2.88 -11.52 -3.89
CA ILE A 35 -3.99 -12.05 -3.10
C ILE A 35 -4.05 -13.56 -3.36
N ARG A 36 -4.27 -14.33 -2.30
CA ARG A 36 -4.45 -15.78 -2.36
C ARG A 36 -5.70 -16.18 -1.62
N VAL A 37 -6.49 -17.06 -2.22
CA VAL A 37 -7.71 -17.62 -1.63
C VAL A 37 -7.55 -19.13 -1.55
N TRP A 38 -7.71 -19.67 -0.34
CA TRP A 38 -7.65 -21.09 -0.04
C TRP A 38 -8.99 -21.53 0.56
N PRO A 39 -9.93 -21.97 -0.29
CA PRO A 39 -11.19 -22.53 0.19
C PRO A 39 -10.95 -23.95 0.74
N ALA A 40 -11.38 -24.21 1.97
CA ALA A 40 -11.40 -25.55 2.54
C ALA A 40 -12.72 -25.79 3.28
N SER A 41 -13.06 -27.06 3.50
CA SER A 41 -14.32 -27.43 4.18
C SER A 41 -14.40 -26.90 5.62
N THR A 42 -13.26 -26.78 6.31
CA THR A 42 -13.20 -26.35 7.71
C THR A 42 -13.01 -24.84 7.90
N TYR A 43 -12.37 -24.16 6.95
CA TYR A 43 -12.19 -22.72 6.96
C TYR A 43 -11.79 -22.22 5.57
N THR A 44 -12.06 -20.94 5.29
CA THR A 44 -11.48 -20.25 4.14
C THR A 44 -10.38 -19.32 4.60
N ARG A 45 -9.20 -19.41 3.99
CA ARG A 45 -8.08 -18.49 4.24
C ARG A 45 -7.90 -17.56 3.07
N ILE A 46 -7.85 -16.26 3.38
CA ILE A 46 -7.51 -15.22 2.42
C ILE A 46 -6.22 -14.55 2.91
N THR A 47 -5.22 -14.49 2.05
CA THR A 47 -3.96 -13.81 2.33
C THR A 47 -3.83 -12.59 1.42
N LEU A 48 -3.57 -11.43 2.02
CA LEU A 48 -3.23 -10.19 1.33
C LEU A 48 -1.75 -9.93 1.53
N GLU A 49 -0.98 -9.93 0.45
CA GLU A 49 0.45 -9.62 0.47
C GLU A 49 0.63 -8.14 0.12
N SER A 50 1.46 -7.43 0.88
CA SER A 50 1.71 -6.00 0.71
C SER A 50 3.20 -5.66 0.75
N ASN A 51 3.56 -4.53 0.14
CA ASN A 51 4.93 -4.01 0.16
C ASN A 51 5.34 -3.43 1.52
N LEU A 52 4.36 -2.99 2.33
CA LEU A 52 4.52 -2.39 3.65
C LEU A 52 3.51 -3.00 4.63
N PRO A 53 3.77 -2.95 5.96
CA PRO A 53 2.83 -3.46 6.96
C PRO A 53 1.44 -2.80 6.84
N LEU A 54 0.39 -3.61 6.81
CA LEU A 54 -0.99 -3.14 6.70
C LEU A 54 -1.55 -2.74 8.07
N LYS A 55 -2.11 -1.54 8.16
CA LYS A 55 -3.02 -1.16 9.24
C LYS A 55 -4.43 -1.50 8.80
N TYR A 56 -5.16 -2.27 9.61
CA TYR A 56 -6.50 -2.70 9.26
C TYR A 56 -7.40 -2.84 10.48
N ARG A 57 -8.71 -2.81 10.24
CA ARG A 57 -9.75 -3.07 11.22
C ARG A 57 -10.66 -4.15 10.69
N GLN A 58 -11.02 -5.10 11.55
CA GLN A 58 -11.97 -6.15 11.21
C GLN A 58 -13.22 -6.05 12.09
N PHE A 59 -14.38 -6.22 11.48
CA PHE A 59 -15.65 -6.26 12.18
C PHE A 59 -16.69 -7.03 11.38
N THR A 60 -17.78 -7.38 12.04
CA THR A 60 -18.90 -8.10 11.45
C THR A 60 -20.13 -7.22 11.38
N LEU A 61 -20.86 -7.29 10.27
CA LEU A 61 -22.17 -6.68 10.10
C LEU A 61 -23.21 -7.79 10.03
N SER A 62 -24.36 -7.56 10.65
CA SER A 62 -25.52 -8.44 10.52
C SER A 62 -26.47 -7.93 9.44
N LYS A 63 -27.33 -8.81 8.91
CA LYS A 63 -28.40 -8.49 7.94
C LYS A 63 -27.89 -7.94 6.58
N PRO A 64 -27.39 -8.79 5.67
CA PRO A 64 -26.89 -10.15 5.90
C PRO A 64 -25.53 -10.17 6.63
N ASP A 65 -25.20 -11.33 7.19
CA ASP A 65 -23.95 -11.57 7.90
C ASP A 65 -22.75 -11.42 6.97
N ARG A 66 -21.88 -10.47 7.30
CA ARG A 66 -20.72 -10.10 6.49
C ARG A 66 -19.54 -9.75 7.38
N ILE A 67 -18.36 -10.22 6.99
CA ILE A 67 -17.09 -9.80 7.57
C ILE A 67 -16.56 -8.64 6.73
N VAL A 68 -16.18 -7.55 7.38
CA VAL A 68 -15.58 -6.38 6.75
C VAL A 68 -14.17 -6.21 7.28
N VAL A 69 -13.23 -6.01 6.36
CA VAL A 69 -11.84 -5.71 6.65
C VAL A 69 -11.52 -4.37 6.00
N ASP A 70 -11.45 -3.33 6.81
CA ASP A 70 -11.06 -1.98 6.38
C ASP A 70 -9.55 -1.87 6.45
N ILE A 71 -8.90 -1.49 5.35
CA ILE A 71 -7.45 -1.35 5.24
C ILE A 71 -7.12 0.12 5.04
N GLU A 72 -6.29 0.68 5.91
CA GLU A 72 -5.89 2.08 5.87
C GLU A 72 -4.74 2.30 4.88
N ASP A 73 -4.69 3.51 4.30
CA ASP A 73 -3.62 3.98 3.40
C ASP A 73 -3.36 3.12 2.15
N VAL A 74 -4.29 2.22 1.81
CA VAL A 74 -4.25 1.40 0.60
C VAL A 74 -5.14 1.98 -0.49
N HIS A 75 -4.58 2.11 -1.68
CA HIS A 75 -5.33 2.47 -2.88
C HIS A 75 -5.82 1.23 -3.62
N LEU A 76 -7.09 1.27 -4.05
CA LEU A 76 -7.69 0.18 -4.81
C LEU A 76 -6.99 -0.03 -6.17
N ASN A 77 -6.22 -1.10 -6.28
CA ASN A 77 -5.53 -1.51 -7.50
C ASN A 77 -6.24 -2.68 -8.21
N GLU A 78 -5.68 -3.11 -9.33
CA GLU A 78 -6.26 -4.20 -10.15
C GLU A 78 -6.21 -5.56 -9.44
N VAL A 79 -5.15 -5.82 -8.66
CA VAL A 79 -5.02 -7.04 -7.85
C VAL A 79 -6.21 -7.19 -6.89
N LEU A 80 -6.56 -6.12 -6.18
CA LEU A 80 -7.72 -6.07 -5.29
C LEU A 80 -9.06 -6.23 -6.04
N ARG A 81 -9.18 -5.69 -7.26
CA ARG A 81 -10.38 -5.88 -8.07
C ARG A 81 -10.54 -7.34 -8.51
N GLU A 82 -9.44 -8.00 -8.86
CA GLU A 82 -9.42 -9.40 -9.29
C GLU A 82 -9.80 -10.38 -8.17
N MET A 83 -9.59 -10.02 -6.90
CA MET A 83 -10.05 -10.82 -5.75
C MET A 83 -11.52 -11.22 -5.83
N THR A 84 -12.37 -10.33 -6.36
CA THR A 84 -13.81 -10.58 -6.52
C THR A 84 -14.09 -11.78 -7.43
N ARG A 85 -13.18 -12.07 -8.37
CA ARG A 85 -13.29 -13.17 -9.33
C ARG A 85 -12.64 -14.47 -8.83
N GLN A 86 -11.66 -14.37 -7.93
CA GLN A 86 -10.95 -15.54 -7.40
C GLN A 86 -11.74 -16.33 -6.36
N VAL A 87 -12.78 -15.73 -5.77
CA VAL A 87 -13.68 -16.46 -4.88
C VAL A 87 -14.56 -17.38 -5.70
N GLN A 88 -14.27 -18.68 -5.62
CA GLN A 88 -14.99 -19.72 -6.35
C GLN A 88 -16.40 -19.87 -5.79
N ALA A 89 -17.37 -20.15 -6.67
CA ALA A 89 -18.75 -20.45 -6.27
C ALA A 89 -18.87 -21.70 -5.37
N THR A 90 -17.80 -22.48 -5.25
CA THR A 90 -17.70 -23.73 -4.48
C THR A 90 -17.21 -23.55 -3.06
N ASP A 91 -16.89 -22.32 -2.63
CA ASP A 91 -16.49 -22.06 -1.24
C ASP A 91 -17.68 -22.23 -0.28
N PRO A 92 -17.60 -23.13 0.72
CA PRO A 92 -18.72 -23.41 1.62
C PRO A 92 -18.98 -22.29 2.64
N HIS A 93 -18.01 -21.40 2.88
CA HIS A 93 -18.06 -20.35 3.91
C HIS A 93 -18.34 -18.97 3.31
N LEU A 94 -17.87 -18.69 2.10
CA LEU A 94 -17.97 -17.38 1.46
C LEU A 94 -18.91 -17.39 0.26
N LYS A 95 -20.06 -16.70 0.39
CA LYS A 95 -20.99 -16.53 -0.74
C LYS A 95 -20.49 -15.55 -1.80
N GLN A 96 -19.86 -14.46 -1.36
CA GLN A 96 -19.38 -13.41 -2.24
C GLN A 96 -18.31 -12.57 -1.51
N VAL A 97 -17.32 -12.11 -2.26
CA VAL A 97 -16.38 -11.08 -1.82
C VAL A 97 -16.59 -9.82 -2.65
N ARG A 98 -16.44 -8.65 -2.01
CA ARG A 98 -16.50 -7.35 -2.67
C ARG A 98 -15.36 -6.50 -2.18
N VAL A 99 -14.78 -5.71 -3.07
CA VAL A 99 -13.71 -4.77 -2.73
C VAL A 99 -14.08 -3.40 -3.28
N GLY A 100 -13.82 -2.34 -2.51
CA GLY A 100 -14.12 -0.97 -2.89
C GLY A 100 -13.32 0.03 -2.08
N GLN A 101 -13.17 1.25 -2.61
CA GLN A 101 -12.53 2.35 -1.89
C GLN A 101 -13.58 3.03 -1.01
N PHE A 102 -13.47 2.85 0.32
CA PHE A 102 -14.41 3.48 1.26
C PHE A 102 -14.08 4.96 1.52
N ASN A 103 -12.79 5.31 1.60
CA ASN A 103 -12.35 6.69 1.85
C ASN A 103 -11.41 7.19 0.76
N LYS A 104 -11.70 8.38 0.23
CA LYS A 104 -10.86 9.12 -0.71
C LYS A 104 -10.10 10.18 0.08
N LYS A 105 -9.07 9.79 0.83
CA LYS A 105 -8.04 10.75 1.22
C LYS A 105 -6.95 10.69 0.16
N PRO A 106 -6.76 11.75 -0.65
CA PRO A 106 -5.58 11.82 -1.51
C PRO A 106 -4.35 11.84 -0.61
N CYS A 107 -3.30 11.11 -0.98
CA CYS A 107 -1.98 11.32 -0.40
C CYS A 107 -1.58 12.79 -0.67
N GLY A 108 -1.35 13.55 0.39
CA GLY A 108 -0.71 14.86 0.34
C GLY A 108 0.80 14.72 0.31
#